data_AF-A0A8H9GNN9-F1
#
_entry.id   AF-A0A8H9GNN9-F1
#
_cell.length_a   1.000
_cell.length_b   1.000
_cell.length_c   1.000
_cell.angle_alpha   90.00
_cell.angle_beta   90.00
_cell.angle_gamma   90.00
#
_symmetry.space_group_name_H-M   'P 1'
#
loop_
_entity.id
_entity.type
_entity.pdbx_description
1 polymer ?
#
loop_
_entity_poly.entity_id
_entity_poly.type
_entity_poly.pdbx_seq_one_letter_code
_entity_poly.pdbx_strand_id
1 'polypeptide(L)'
;MTPDKPYYVYALKDPRQHPARPLYIGKGTGTRAHDHLIRPDHTPKGNRIREIEGAGAQVLVSYLVEHLTEPEALRLEAELIAAFGTQASGGLLTNTVLPSGLGGRERPGLTVSAGAPEKAQVGLTLLKDAVLEFAQANPGGVKNAEVASLLGLRSDYGGGSKDYLSYSLLGLLMREGKIGRSGKGRHVAQVK
;
A
#
# COMPACT_ATOMS: atom_id res chain seq x y z
N MET A 1 20.86 1.61 -23.87
CA MET A 1 20.10 0.35 -23.78
C MET A 1 18.77 0.67 -23.15
N THR A 2 17.66 0.33 -23.81
CA THR A 2 16.33 0.35 -23.18
C THR A 2 16.32 -0.66 -22.03
N PRO A 3 15.83 -0.30 -20.83
CA PRO A 3 15.72 -1.25 -19.73
C PRO A 3 14.86 -2.43 -20.17
N ASP A 4 15.32 -3.65 -19.89
CA ASP A 4 14.46 -4.82 -20.06
C ASP A 4 13.27 -4.69 -19.10
N LYS A 5 12.07 -4.85 -19.64
CA LYS A 5 10.81 -4.64 -18.93
C LYS A 5 9.99 -5.94 -18.94
N PRO A 6 10.51 -7.04 -18.36
CA PRO A 6 9.88 -8.35 -18.45
C PRO A 6 8.71 -8.51 -17.47
N TYR A 7 8.49 -7.54 -16.58
CA TYR A 7 7.48 -7.64 -15.53
C TYR A 7 6.11 -7.17 -16.00
N TYR A 8 5.09 -7.79 -15.44
CA TYR A 8 3.69 -7.43 -15.59
C TYR A 8 2.96 -7.56 -14.25
N VAL A 9 1.81 -6.90 -14.14
CA VAL A 9 0.85 -7.07 -13.04
C VAL A 9 -0.42 -7.70 -13.60
N TYR A 10 -0.96 -8.70 -12.91
CA TYR A 10 -2.13 -9.47 -13.33
C TYR A 10 -3.14 -9.63 -12.20
N ALA A 11 -4.38 -9.94 -12.57
CA ALA A 11 -5.46 -10.33 -11.67
C ALA A 11 -5.92 -11.75 -11.97
N LEU A 12 -6.19 -12.53 -10.92
CA LEU A 12 -7.02 -13.72 -10.99
C LEU A 12 -8.45 -13.34 -10.62
N LYS A 13 -9.43 -13.81 -11.39
CA LYS A 13 -10.86 -13.48 -11.17
C LYS A 13 -11.70 -14.73 -11.04
N ASP A 14 -12.65 -14.67 -10.12
CA ASP A 14 -13.66 -15.68 -9.89
C ASP A 14 -14.86 -15.41 -10.82
N PRO A 15 -15.12 -16.29 -11.81
CA PRO A 15 -16.18 -16.09 -12.80
C PRO A 15 -17.57 -16.49 -12.29
N ARG A 16 -17.70 -17.05 -11.07
CA ARG A 16 -18.98 -17.57 -10.56
C ARG A 16 -20.00 -16.48 -10.23
N GLN A 17 -19.62 -15.20 -10.38
CA GLN A 17 -20.47 -14.04 -10.20
C GLN A 17 -20.43 -13.15 -11.45
N HIS A 18 -21.48 -12.36 -11.66
CA HIS A 18 -21.57 -11.40 -12.75
C HIS A 18 -21.62 -9.96 -12.20
N PRO A 19 -20.60 -9.11 -12.45
CA PRO A 19 -19.36 -9.42 -13.19
C PRO A 19 -18.37 -10.29 -12.38
N ALA A 20 -17.45 -10.94 -13.09
CA ALA A 20 -16.38 -11.74 -12.48
C ALA A 20 -15.54 -10.89 -11.52
N ARG A 21 -15.32 -11.37 -10.30
CA ARG A 21 -14.70 -10.58 -9.23
C ARG A 21 -13.22 -10.89 -9.07
N PRO A 22 -12.36 -9.88 -8.89
CA PRO A 22 -10.96 -10.14 -8.59
C PRO A 22 -10.85 -10.90 -7.25
N LEU A 23 -10.05 -11.97 -7.25
CA LEU A 23 -9.72 -12.74 -6.05
C LEU A 23 -8.24 -12.58 -5.68
N TYR A 24 -7.36 -12.21 -6.61
CA TYR A 24 -5.93 -12.06 -6.33
C TYR A 24 -5.29 -11.07 -7.31
N ILE A 25 -4.34 -10.28 -6.82
CA ILE A 25 -3.46 -9.43 -7.64
C ILE A 25 -2.03 -9.91 -7.45
N GLY A 26 -1.28 -10.03 -8.54
CA GLY A 26 0.12 -10.45 -8.48
C GLY A 26 1.00 -9.75 -9.50
N LYS A 27 2.30 -9.67 -9.22
CA LYS A 27 3.34 -9.40 -10.23
C LYS A 27 4.00 -10.67 -10.74
N GLY A 28 4.47 -10.65 -11.98
CA GLY A 28 5.18 -11.79 -12.56
C GLY A 28 5.99 -11.46 -13.80
N THR A 29 6.72 -12.48 -14.27
CA THR A 29 7.42 -12.55 -15.55
C THR A 29 7.07 -13.90 -16.18
N GLY A 30 7.24 -14.04 -17.51
CA GLY A 30 6.97 -15.31 -18.20
C GLY A 30 5.56 -15.85 -17.94
N THR A 31 5.43 -17.14 -17.60
CA THR A 31 4.14 -17.85 -17.42
C THR A 31 3.55 -17.77 -16.01
N ARG A 32 4.15 -17.00 -15.10
CA ARG A 32 3.79 -16.99 -13.66
C ARG A 32 2.30 -16.80 -13.40
N ALA A 33 1.60 -15.98 -14.19
CA ALA A 33 0.16 -15.77 -14.03
C ALA A 33 -0.67 -17.06 -14.19
N HIS A 34 -0.19 -18.00 -15.02
CA HIS A 34 -0.83 -19.29 -15.27
C HIS A 34 -0.28 -20.41 -14.39
N ASP A 35 0.98 -20.35 -13.96
CA ASP A 35 1.61 -21.39 -13.11
C ASP A 35 0.82 -21.64 -11.82
N HIS A 36 0.18 -20.58 -11.27
CA HIS A 36 -0.69 -20.67 -10.10
C HIS A 36 -1.92 -21.55 -10.29
N LEU A 37 -2.41 -21.70 -11.53
CA LEU A 37 -3.56 -22.54 -11.86
C LEU A 37 -3.16 -24.01 -11.99
N ILE A 38 -1.92 -24.29 -12.39
CA ILE A 38 -1.44 -25.67 -12.62
C ILE A 38 -1.18 -26.38 -11.29
N ARG A 39 -0.66 -25.65 -10.28
CA ARG A 39 -0.39 -26.20 -8.94
C ARG A 39 -0.91 -25.26 -7.87
N PRO A 40 -2.22 -25.29 -7.57
CA PRO A 40 -2.80 -24.49 -6.51
C PRO A 40 -2.17 -24.88 -5.17
N ASP A 41 -1.55 -23.92 -4.48
CA ASP A 41 -0.91 -24.11 -3.18
C ASP A 41 -1.95 -24.20 -2.03
N HIS A 42 -1.51 -24.33 -0.77
CA HIS A 42 -2.40 -24.35 0.42
C HIS A 42 -2.67 -22.95 1.00
N THR A 43 -2.44 -21.89 0.23
CA THR A 43 -2.74 -20.52 0.66
C THR A 43 -4.22 -20.19 0.42
N PRO A 44 -4.76 -19.07 0.98
CA PRO A 44 -6.12 -18.62 0.68
C PRO A 44 -6.40 -18.50 -0.83
N LYS A 45 -5.40 -18.07 -1.62
CA LYS A 45 -5.46 -18.04 -3.09
C LYS A 45 -5.66 -19.44 -3.67
N GLY A 46 -4.81 -20.41 -3.30
CA GLY A 46 -4.90 -21.77 -3.81
C GLY A 46 -6.18 -22.49 -3.39
N ASN A 47 -6.69 -22.23 -2.17
CA ASN A 47 -8.00 -22.72 -1.72
C ASN A 47 -9.12 -22.17 -2.63
N ARG A 48 -9.13 -20.85 -2.89
CA ARG A 48 -10.14 -20.22 -3.73
C ARG A 48 -10.09 -20.74 -5.18
N ILE A 49 -8.91 -21.00 -5.73
CA ILE A 49 -8.76 -21.61 -7.06
C ILE A 49 -9.44 -22.99 -7.08
N ARG A 50 -9.14 -23.86 -6.10
CA ARG A 50 -9.78 -25.18 -5.99
C ARG A 50 -11.30 -25.10 -5.82
N GLU A 51 -11.82 -24.15 -5.06
CA GLU A 51 -13.26 -23.93 -4.91
C GLU A 51 -13.94 -23.57 -6.24
N ILE A 52 -13.27 -22.77 -7.08
CA ILE A 52 -13.78 -22.36 -8.39
C ILE A 52 -13.78 -23.55 -9.34
N GLU A 53 -12.67 -24.28 -9.40
CA GLU A 53 -12.51 -25.48 -10.25
C GLU A 53 -13.46 -26.61 -9.83
N GLY A 54 -13.64 -26.84 -8.53
CA GLY A 54 -14.58 -27.81 -7.99
C GLY A 54 -16.04 -27.49 -8.29
N ALA A 55 -16.36 -26.22 -8.57
CA ALA A 55 -17.67 -25.80 -9.06
C ALA A 55 -17.83 -25.91 -10.59
N GLY A 56 -16.84 -26.49 -11.29
CA GLY A 56 -16.84 -26.63 -12.75
C GLY A 56 -16.50 -25.34 -13.51
N ALA A 57 -16.04 -24.30 -12.81
CA ALA A 57 -15.67 -23.02 -13.41
C ALA A 57 -14.14 -22.89 -13.56
N GLN A 58 -13.69 -21.98 -14.43
CA GLN A 58 -12.26 -21.74 -14.66
C GLN A 58 -11.87 -20.34 -14.20
N VAL A 59 -10.81 -20.25 -13.38
CA VAL A 59 -10.27 -18.96 -12.94
C VAL A 59 -9.80 -18.16 -14.15
N LEU A 60 -10.24 -16.90 -14.23
CA LEU A 60 -9.85 -16.02 -15.32
C LEU A 60 -8.57 -15.27 -14.96
N VAL A 61 -7.61 -15.26 -15.88
CA VAL A 61 -6.39 -14.45 -15.79
C VAL A 61 -6.59 -13.18 -16.60
N SER A 62 -6.25 -12.03 -16.03
CA SER A 62 -6.22 -10.75 -16.74
C SER A 62 -4.89 -10.05 -16.49
N TYR A 63 -4.13 -9.77 -17.55
CA TYR A 63 -2.99 -8.87 -17.49
C TYR A 63 -3.53 -7.44 -17.36
N LEU A 64 -3.12 -6.73 -16.32
CA LEU A 64 -3.59 -5.37 -16.03
C LEU A 64 -2.65 -4.34 -16.63
N VAL A 65 -1.34 -4.53 -16.46
CA VAL A 65 -0.29 -3.71 -17.04
C VAL A 65 0.92 -4.59 -17.36
N GLU A 66 1.50 -4.39 -18.53
CA GLU A 66 2.66 -5.12 -19.04
C GLU A 66 3.82 -4.15 -19.30
N HIS A 67 5.00 -4.70 -19.60
CA HIS A 67 6.22 -3.93 -19.88
C HIS A 67 6.64 -3.00 -18.74
N LEU A 68 6.81 -3.59 -17.56
CA LEU A 68 7.27 -2.91 -16.36
C LEU A 68 8.68 -3.34 -15.98
N THR A 69 9.40 -2.44 -15.34
CA THR A 69 10.53 -2.79 -14.48
C THR A 69 10.01 -3.43 -13.18
N GLU A 70 10.87 -4.16 -12.47
CA GLU A 70 10.45 -4.79 -11.21
C GLU A 70 9.91 -3.79 -10.17
N PRO A 71 10.57 -2.62 -9.94
CA PRO A 71 10.06 -1.65 -8.97
C PRO A 71 8.72 -1.05 -9.36
N GLU A 72 8.49 -0.82 -10.66
CA GLU A 72 7.19 -0.35 -11.17
C GLU A 72 6.09 -1.38 -10.92
N ALA A 73 6.34 -2.65 -11.25
CA ALA A 73 5.39 -3.74 -11.03
C ALA A 73 5.09 -3.97 -9.55
N LEU A 74 6.11 -3.91 -8.68
CA LEU A 74 5.96 -4.02 -7.23
C LEU A 74 5.11 -2.89 -6.66
N ARG A 75 5.36 -1.64 -7.09
CA ARG A 75 4.56 -0.49 -6.64
C ARG A 75 3.11 -0.61 -7.10
N LEU A 76 2.89 -0.95 -8.36
CA LEU A 76 1.55 -1.09 -8.92
C LEU A 76 0.76 -2.25 -8.28
N GLU A 77 1.42 -3.39 -8.02
CA GLU A 77 0.84 -4.51 -7.28
C GLU A 77 0.37 -4.06 -5.89
N ALA A 78 1.21 -3.34 -5.15
CA ALA A 78 0.87 -2.85 -3.81
C ALA A 78 -0.31 -1.85 -3.83
N GLU A 79 -0.35 -0.92 -4.79
CA GLU A 79 -1.43 0.06 -4.94
C GLU A 79 -2.76 -0.61 -5.31
N LEU A 80 -2.74 -1.62 -6.17
CA LEU A 80 -3.95 -2.38 -6.53
C LEU A 80 -4.43 -3.24 -5.36
N ILE A 81 -3.52 -3.92 -4.63
CA ILE A 81 -3.88 -4.68 -3.43
C ILE A 81 -4.52 -3.77 -2.38
N ALA A 82 -3.97 -2.56 -2.20
CA ALA A 82 -4.59 -1.54 -1.37
C ALA A 82 -6.00 -1.27 -1.90
N ALA A 83 -6.13 -0.75 -3.12
CA ALA A 83 -7.41 -0.30 -3.68
C ALA A 83 -8.57 -1.32 -3.59
N PHE A 84 -8.29 -2.62 -3.78
CA PHE A 84 -9.31 -3.68 -3.68
C PHE A 84 -9.49 -4.25 -2.27
N GLY A 85 -8.52 -4.03 -1.37
CA GLY A 85 -8.45 -4.61 -0.03
C GLY A 85 -8.25 -6.13 -0.04
N THR A 86 -7.66 -6.65 1.04
CA THR A 86 -7.54 -8.10 1.26
C THR A 86 -8.68 -8.61 2.13
N GLN A 87 -8.94 -9.91 2.14
CA GLN A 87 -9.92 -10.51 3.05
C GLN A 87 -9.64 -10.17 4.52
N ALA A 88 -8.37 -10.02 4.91
CA ALA A 88 -7.99 -9.60 6.25
C ALA A 88 -8.36 -8.13 6.58
N SER A 89 -8.54 -7.29 5.56
CA SER A 89 -9.03 -5.90 5.68
C SER A 89 -10.50 -5.74 5.26
N GLY A 90 -11.25 -6.84 5.12
CA GLY A 90 -12.65 -6.85 4.68
C GLY A 90 -12.85 -6.65 3.17
N GLY A 91 -11.77 -6.69 2.38
CA GLY A 91 -11.78 -6.60 0.92
C GLY A 91 -11.92 -7.95 0.20
N LEU A 92 -11.70 -7.91 -1.11
CA LEU A 92 -11.98 -9.05 -2.00
C LEU A 92 -10.82 -10.05 -2.11
N LEU A 93 -9.58 -9.56 -1.95
CA LEU A 93 -8.40 -10.28 -2.39
C LEU A 93 -7.91 -11.30 -1.37
N THR A 94 -7.51 -12.48 -1.85
CA THR A 94 -6.84 -13.54 -1.09
C THR A 94 -5.34 -13.27 -0.88
N ASN A 95 -4.85 -12.09 -1.28
CA ASN A 95 -3.48 -11.63 -1.00
C ASN A 95 -3.23 -11.62 0.51
N THR A 96 -2.09 -12.17 0.96
CA THR A 96 -1.72 -12.22 2.38
C THR A 96 -0.91 -11.00 2.83
N VAL A 97 -0.29 -10.28 1.89
CA VAL A 97 0.46 -9.07 2.16
C VAL A 97 -0.52 -7.92 2.32
N LEU A 98 -0.55 -7.33 3.52
CA LEU A 98 -1.19 -6.04 3.75
C LEU A 98 -0.20 -4.93 3.38
N PRO A 99 -0.62 -3.87 2.68
CA PRO A 99 0.18 -2.67 2.52
C PRO A 99 0.64 -2.16 3.89
N SER A 100 1.90 -1.72 3.99
CA SER A 100 2.45 -1.20 5.25
C SER A 100 1.59 -0.04 5.77
N GLY A 101 1.19 -0.09 7.04
CA GLY A 101 0.30 0.89 7.64
C GLY A 101 -1.19 0.51 7.65
N LEU A 102 -1.60 -0.47 6.85
CA LEU A 102 -2.91 -1.12 6.96
C LEU A 102 -2.81 -2.29 7.94
N GLY A 103 -2.67 -1.97 9.22
CA GLY A 103 -2.79 -2.94 10.29
C GLY A 103 -4.12 -2.77 10.99
N GLY A 104 -4.97 -3.79 11.01
CA GLY A 104 -6.16 -3.75 11.83
C GLY A 104 -6.86 -5.08 11.99
N ARG A 105 -6.64 -5.73 13.14
CA ARG A 105 -7.60 -6.69 13.71
C ARG A 105 -8.99 -6.05 13.70
N GLU A 106 -9.99 -6.83 13.31
CA GLU A 106 -11.40 -6.42 13.38
C GLU A 106 -11.74 -5.92 14.79
N ARG A 107 -12.44 -4.78 14.86
CA ARG A 107 -12.99 -4.24 16.11
C ARG A 107 -14.51 -4.41 16.08
N PRO A 108 -15.09 -5.26 16.93
CA PRO A 108 -16.55 -5.43 16.98
C PRO A 108 -17.27 -4.10 17.18
N GLY A 109 -18.36 -3.88 16.43
CA GLY A 109 -19.22 -2.70 16.57
C GLY A 109 -18.80 -1.45 15.79
N LEU A 110 -17.71 -1.50 15.01
CA LEU A 110 -17.29 -0.38 14.15
C LEU A 110 -17.31 -0.79 12.68
N THR A 111 -18.02 -0.01 11.85
CA THR A 111 -18.02 -0.19 10.39
C THR A 111 -16.93 0.68 9.77
N VAL A 112 -16.00 0.05 9.05
CA VAL A 112 -15.02 0.74 8.21
C VAL A 112 -15.49 0.62 6.76
N SER A 113 -15.76 1.74 6.09
CA SER A 113 -16.14 1.71 4.68
C SER A 113 -15.00 1.17 3.82
N ALA A 114 -15.32 0.26 2.90
CA ALA A 114 -14.38 -0.23 1.91
C ALA A 114 -13.72 0.95 1.15
N GLY A 115 -12.41 0.89 0.94
CA GLY A 115 -11.64 1.96 0.29
C GLY A 115 -11.23 3.12 1.20
N ALA A 116 -11.83 3.27 2.39
CA ALA A 116 -11.47 4.36 3.31
C ALA A 116 -10.05 4.22 3.90
N PRO A 117 -9.59 3.02 4.34
CA PRO A 117 -8.21 2.82 4.78
C PRO A 117 -7.19 3.17 3.68
N GLU A 118 -7.46 2.77 2.45
CA GLU A 118 -6.62 3.02 1.28
C GLU A 118 -6.54 4.52 0.98
N LYS A 119 -7.69 5.19 0.95
CA LYS A 119 -7.76 6.65 0.80
C LYS A 119 -6.95 7.36 1.89
N ALA A 120 -7.00 6.85 3.12
CA ALA A 120 -6.18 7.36 4.22
C ALA A 120 -4.68 7.15 3.97
N GLN A 121 -4.26 5.99 3.44
CA GLN A 121 -2.85 5.75 3.10
C GLN A 121 -2.34 6.63 1.96
N VAL A 122 -3.17 6.88 0.93
CA VAL A 122 -2.84 7.82 -0.15
C VAL A 122 -2.62 9.23 0.43
N GLY A 123 -3.56 9.72 1.25
CA GLY A 123 -3.41 11.01 1.92
C GLY A 123 -2.18 11.06 2.84
N LEU A 124 -1.90 9.98 3.56
CA LEU A 124 -0.73 9.87 4.43
C LEU A 124 0.58 9.96 3.64
N THR A 125 0.64 9.31 2.47
CA THR A 125 1.80 9.36 1.59
C THR A 125 2.06 10.78 1.10
N LEU A 126 1.03 11.47 0.61
CA LEU A 126 1.14 12.86 0.17
C LEU A 126 1.64 13.79 1.29
N LEU A 127 1.11 13.63 2.50
CA LEU A 127 1.54 14.41 3.66
C LEU A 127 2.99 14.13 4.04
N LYS A 128 3.40 12.86 4.04
CA LYS A 128 4.79 12.47 4.33
C LYS A 128 5.75 13.03 3.30
N ASP A 129 5.41 12.97 2.02
CA ASP A 129 6.28 13.44 0.94
C ASP A 129 6.48 14.96 1.04
N ALA A 130 5.41 15.73 1.31
CA ALA A 130 5.52 17.17 1.57
C ALA A 130 6.41 17.50 2.78
N VAL A 131 6.29 16.73 3.87
CA VAL A 131 7.15 16.90 5.06
C VAL A 131 8.61 16.57 4.76
N LEU A 132 8.84 15.51 3.97
CA LEU A 132 10.18 15.10 3.57
C LEU A 132 10.83 16.14 2.67
N GLU A 133 10.12 16.63 1.66
CA GLU A 133 10.58 17.69 0.76
C GLU A 133 10.95 18.95 1.56
N PHE A 134 10.10 19.35 2.51
CA PHE A 134 10.38 20.47 3.39
C PHE A 134 11.64 20.24 4.24
N ALA A 135 11.86 19.02 4.74
CA ALA A 135 13.09 18.68 5.48
C ALA A 135 14.33 18.65 4.58
N GLN A 136 14.21 18.18 3.33
CA GLN A 136 15.29 18.15 2.35
C GLN A 136 15.74 19.56 1.94
N ALA A 137 14.77 20.48 1.78
CA ALA A 137 15.03 21.88 1.52
C ALA A 137 15.72 22.62 2.69
N ASN A 138 15.80 22.00 3.88
CA ASN A 138 16.35 22.60 5.09
C ASN A 138 17.46 21.72 5.70
N PRO A 139 18.72 21.80 5.21
CA PRO A 139 19.82 20.95 5.66
C PRO A 139 20.15 21.05 7.16
N GLY A 140 19.81 22.17 7.81
CA GLY A 140 19.92 22.33 9.27
C GLY A 140 18.87 21.55 10.08
N GLY A 141 17.99 20.83 9.39
CA GLY A 141 16.84 20.13 9.94
C GLY A 141 15.66 21.04 10.23
N VAL A 142 14.53 20.45 10.62
CA VAL A 142 13.25 21.12 10.92
C VAL A 142 12.72 20.69 12.29
N LYS A 143 11.92 21.53 12.94
CA LYS A 143 11.17 21.20 14.19
C LYS A 143 9.73 20.81 13.86
N ASN A 144 9.08 20.05 14.75
CA ASN A 144 7.65 19.71 14.62
C ASN A 144 6.79 20.97 14.44
N ALA A 145 7.00 21.99 15.27
CA ALA A 145 6.26 23.25 15.19
C ALA A 145 6.42 23.98 13.85
N GLU A 146 7.60 23.92 13.24
CA GLU A 146 7.90 24.53 11.93
C GLU A 146 7.16 23.76 10.82
N VAL A 147 7.22 22.43 10.84
CA VAL A 147 6.45 21.57 9.93
C VAL A 147 4.95 21.83 10.07
N ALA A 148 4.44 21.90 11.31
CA ALA A 148 3.03 22.15 11.57
C ALA A 148 2.58 23.52 11.05
N SER A 149 3.34 24.58 11.34
CA SER A 149 2.94 25.93 10.93
C SER A 149 3.10 26.17 9.43
N LEU A 150 4.22 25.77 8.84
CA LEU A 150 4.56 26.18 7.47
C LEU A 150 3.88 25.33 6.41
N LEU A 151 3.50 24.09 6.74
CA LEU A 151 2.73 23.23 5.84
C LEU A 151 1.22 23.25 6.13
N GLY A 152 0.75 24.12 7.02
CA GLY A 152 -0.68 24.22 7.36
C GLY A 152 -1.24 22.98 8.08
N LEU A 153 -0.41 22.28 8.86
CA LEU A 153 -0.75 21.04 9.57
C LEU A 153 -1.01 21.26 11.08
N ARG A 154 -1.28 22.50 11.49
CA ARG A 154 -1.59 22.82 12.89
C ARG A 154 -2.92 22.20 13.30
N SER A 155 -2.96 21.68 14.52
CA SER A 155 -4.16 21.11 15.11
C SER A 155 -4.96 22.17 15.87
N ASP A 156 -6.26 22.23 15.64
CA ASP A 156 -7.19 23.03 16.46
C ASP A 156 -7.65 22.30 17.73
N TYR A 157 -7.12 21.10 17.99
CA TYR A 157 -7.40 20.37 19.21
C TYR A 157 -7.12 21.24 20.45
N GLY A 158 -8.00 21.18 21.45
CA GLY A 158 -7.92 21.97 22.69
C GLY A 158 -6.82 21.53 23.66
N GLY A 159 -5.91 20.65 23.23
CA GLY A 159 -4.78 20.19 24.03
C GLY A 159 -3.61 21.18 24.05
N GLY A 160 -2.60 20.85 24.85
CA GLY A 160 -1.43 21.71 25.09
C GLY A 160 -0.44 21.84 23.93
N SER A 161 -0.60 21.09 22.84
CA SER A 161 0.23 21.25 21.63
C SER A 161 -0.60 21.51 20.38
N LYS A 162 0.06 22.02 19.34
CA LYS A 162 -0.54 22.33 18.04
C LYS A 162 0.09 21.55 16.88
N ASP A 163 1.07 20.70 17.14
CA ASP A 163 1.89 20.02 16.14
C ASP A 163 1.73 18.48 16.14
N TYR A 164 0.63 17.97 16.71
CA TYR A 164 0.36 16.52 16.84
C TYR A 164 0.53 15.75 15.52
N LEU A 165 0.00 16.29 14.42
CA LEU A 165 0.11 15.63 13.12
C LEU A 165 1.56 15.57 12.63
N SER A 166 2.34 16.64 12.84
CA SER A 166 3.76 16.66 12.47
C SER A 166 4.57 15.63 13.26
N TYR A 167 4.28 15.43 14.54
CA TYR A 167 4.89 14.35 15.32
C TYR A 167 4.64 12.98 14.71
N SER A 168 3.40 12.69 14.29
CA SER A 168 3.06 11.43 13.63
C SER A 168 3.79 11.26 12.30
N LEU A 169 3.76 12.27 11.43
CA LEU A 169 4.39 12.21 10.11
C LEU A 169 5.92 12.04 10.20
N LEU A 170 6.59 12.84 11.03
CA LEU A 170 8.03 12.76 11.24
C LEU A 170 8.42 11.41 11.88
N GLY A 171 7.62 10.90 12.83
CA GLY A 171 7.85 9.58 13.42
C GLY A 171 7.77 8.44 12.41
N LEU A 172 6.81 8.50 11.46
CA LEU A 172 6.69 7.53 10.38
C LEU A 172 7.91 7.60 9.43
N LEU A 173 8.31 8.80 9.03
CA LEU A 173 9.49 9.02 8.18
C LEU A 173 10.79 8.59 8.87
N MET A 174 10.89 8.77 10.19
CA MET A 174 12.02 8.26 10.98
C MET A 174 12.06 6.74 10.99
N ARG A 175 10.91 6.07 11.17
CA ARG A 175 10.81 4.61 11.09
C ARG A 175 11.19 4.07 9.72
N GLU A 176 10.93 4.84 8.67
CA GLU A 176 11.31 4.54 7.28
C GLU A 176 12.78 4.88 6.97
N GLY A 177 13.54 5.42 7.92
CA GLY A 177 14.94 5.82 7.72
C GLY A 177 15.13 7.06 6.85
N LYS A 178 14.05 7.75 6.46
CA LYS A 178 14.11 8.94 5.60
C LYS A 178 14.43 10.21 6.39
N ILE A 179 14.12 10.23 7.69
CA ILE A 179 14.41 11.33 8.61
C ILE A 179 15.22 10.81 9.80
N GLY A 180 16.23 11.57 10.20
CA GLY A 180 17.04 11.32 11.41
C GLY A 180 16.97 12.50 12.37
N ARG A 181 17.53 12.33 13.59
CA ARG A 181 17.67 13.43 14.55
C ARG A 181 19.09 13.99 14.53
N SER A 182 19.20 15.31 14.57
CA SER A 182 20.47 16.00 14.87
C SER A 182 20.64 16.21 16.38
N GLY A 183 21.88 16.46 16.82
CA GLY A 183 22.20 16.73 18.22
C GLY A 183 21.51 17.96 18.82
N LYS A 184 20.86 18.79 18.01
CA LYS A 184 20.07 19.97 18.47
C LYS A 184 18.56 19.70 18.53
N GLY A 185 18.14 18.44 18.47
CA GLY A 185 16.72 18.06 18.50
C GLY A 185 15.94 18.44 17.24
N ARG A 186 16.62 18.66 16.11
CA ARG A 186 16.01 18.92 14.80
C ARG A 186 15.94 17.64 13.97
N HIS A 187 14.96 17.56 13.09
CA HIS A 187 14.74 16.44 12.18
C HIS A 187 15.39 16.72 10.84
N VAL A 188 16.30 15.86 10.38
CA VAL A 188 17.10 16.07 9.17
C VAL A 188 16.84 14.97 8.16
N ALA A 189 16.61 15.33 6.90
CA ALA A 189 16.48 14.36 5.81
C ALA A 189 17.76 13.54 5.65
N GLN A 190 17.61 12.22 5.52
CA GLN A 190 18.71 11.27 5.30
C GLN A 190 18.83 10.85 3.83
N VAL A 191 17.82 11.18 3.04
CA VAL A 191 17.71 10.88 1.61
C VAL A 191 17.63 12.18 0.83
N LYS A 192 18.25 12.22 -0.34
CA LYS A 192 18.18 13.36 -1.27
C LYS A 192 17.06 13.14 -2.28
#